data_AF-A0A7S1SW33-F1
#
_entry.id   AF-A0A7S1SW33-F1
#
_cell.length_a   1.000
_cell.length_b   1.000
_cell.length_c   1.000
_cell.angle_alpha   90.00
_cell.angle_beta   90.00
_cell.angle_gamma   90.00
#
_symmetry.space_group_name_H-M   'P 1'
#
loop_
_entity.id
_entity.type
_entity.pdbx_description
1 polymer ?
#
loop_
_entity_poly.entity_id
_entity_poly.type
_entity_poly.pdbx_seq_one_letter_code
_entity_poly.pdbx_strand_id
1 'polypeptide(L)'
;MGTFEADSREFRNIAPRSRAERDAGQDKDSLEKLRLQKRRGGFYSPNCVPNPVAAVEASSQFATEADRFNRDFARDEYERRVAKKMAEEERLARKRYDVYEREKDRWDTMDAGYEQTETANLGCTTRPIHKNNSGGEPVHILTMKYKDNEAGSDL
;
A
#
# COMPACT_ATOMS: atom_id res chain seq x y z
N MET A 1 -45.12 49.44 -46.19
CA MET A 1 -46.29 48.73 -46.76
C MET A 1 -45.89 47.29 -46.94
N GLY A 2 -46.56 46.35 -46.27
CA GLY A 2 -46.21 44.92 -46.31
C GLY A 2 -46.63 44.27 -47.63
N THR A 3 -45.75 43.48 -48.21
CA THR A 3 -46.02 42.63 -49.37
C THR A 3 -46.74 41.36 -48.90
N PHE A 4 -47.97 41.17 -49.35
CA PHE A 4 -48.69 39.90 -49.20
C PHE A 4 -48.06 38.86 -50.14
N GLU A 5 -47.37 37.86 -49.59
CA GLU A 5 -46.97 36.67 -50.33
C GLU A 5 -48.25 35.88 -50.66
N ALA A 6 -48.58 35.81 -51.94
CA ALA A 6 -49.64 34.95 -52.42
C ALA A 6 -49.19 33.49 -52.24
N ASP A 7 -49.89 32.76 -51.38
CA ASP A 7 -49.67 31.35 -51.10
C ASP A 7 -49.98 30.56 -52.39
N SER A 8 -48.96 30.36 -53.24
CA SER A 8 -49.10 29.66 -54.51
C SER A 8 -49.30 28.17 -54.26
N ARG A 9 -50.55 27.76 -54.05
CA ARG A 9 -50.92 26.35 -54.00
C ARG A 9 -50.69 25.73 -55.37
N GLU A 10 -49.54 25.10 -55.52
CA GLU A 10 -49.16 24.31 -56.69
C GLU A 10 -50.25 23.27 -57.00
N PHE A 11 -50.80 23.31 -58.21
CA PHE A 11 -51.77 22.32 -58.66
C PHE A 11 -51.08 20.97 -58.84
N ARG A 12 -51.24 20.07 -57.87
CA ARG A 12 -50.68 18.71 -57.93
C ARG A 12 -51.58 17.82 -58.78
N ASN A 13 -51.27 17.71 -60.07
CA ASN A 13 -51.91 16.76 -60.97
C ASN A 13 -51.43 15.33 -60.66
N ILE A 14 -52.05 14.69 -59.66
CA ILE A 14 -51.76 13.29 -59.30
C ILE A 14 -52.71 12.40 -60.09
N ALA A 15 -52.15 11.52 -60.93
CA ALA A 15 -52.94 10.54 -61.66
C ALA A 15 -53.78 9.67 -60.70
N PRO A 16 -55.04 9.37 -61.05
CA PRO A 16 -55.90 8.56 -60.21
C PRO A 16 -55.33 7.15 -60.05
N ARG A 17 -55.24 6.68 -58.80
CA ARG A 17 -54.76 5.32 -58.50
C ARG A 17 -55.79 4.27 -58.88
N SER A 18 -55.33 3.14 -59.39
CA SER A 18 -56.18 1.98 -59.67
C SER A 18 -56.79 1.41 -58.37
N ARG A 19 -57.86 0.61 -58.48
CA ARG A 19 -58.49 -0.03 -57.31
C ARG A 19 -57.51 -0.98 -56.61
N ALA A 20 -56.74 -1.76 -57.37
CA ALA A 20 -55.74 -2.66 -56.85
C ALA A 20 -54.63 -1.93 -56.08
N GLU A 21 -54.18 -0.76 -56.55
CA GLU A 21 -53.21 0.07 -55.82
C GLU A 21 -53.76 0.62 -54.50
N ARG A 22 -55.05 0.95 -54.47
CA ARG A 22 -55.71 1.40 -53.24
C ARG A 22 -55.84 0.26 -52.23
N ASP A 23 -56.23 -0.92 -52.69
CA ASP A 23 -56.37 -2.11 -51.83
C ASP A 23 -55.00 -2.58 -51.31
N ALA A 24 -53.96 -2.56 -52.15
CA ALA A 24 -52.58 -2.87 -51.73
C ALA A 24 -52.03 -1.89 -50.69
N GLY A 25 -52.42 -0.61 -50.75
CA GLY A 25 -52.06 0.40 -49.76
C GLY A 25 -52.85 0.32 -48.45
N GLN A 26 -53.89 -0.50 -48.38
CA GLN A 26 -54.71 -0.72 -47.18
C GLN A 26 -54.35 -1.98 -46.41
N ASP A 27 -53.37 -2.77 -46.88
CA ASP A 27 -52.90 -3.93 -46.13
C ASP A 27 -52.38 -3.50 -44.75
N LYS A 28 -53.02 -4.02 -43.71
CA LYS A 28 -52.78 -3.62 -42.32
C LYS A 28 -51.36 -3.96 -41.89
N ASP A 29 -50.84 -5.10 -42.34
CA ASP A 29 -49.50 -5.58 -42.00
C ASP A 29 -48.42 -4.66 -42.60
N SER A 30 -48.58 -4.29 -43.88
CA SER A 30 -47.67 -3.35 -44.54
C SER A 30 -47.69 -1.96 -43.88
N LEU A 31 -48.87 -1.47 -43.50
CA LEU A 31 -49.04 -0.18 -42.81
C LEU A 31 -48.43 -0.20 -41.41
N GLU A 32 -48.59 -1.29 -40.67
CA GLU A 32 -47.98 -1.46 -39.35
C GLU A 32 -46.45 -1.48 -39.46
N LYS A 33 -45.89 -2.26 -40.40
CA LYS A 33 -44.43 -2.29 -40.65
C LYS A 33 -43.90 -0.90 -40.97
N LEU A 34 -44.57 -0.15 -41.83
CA LEU A 34 -44.17 1.21 -42.20
C LEU A 34 -44.30 2.18 -41.02
N ARG A 35 -45.34 2.05 -40.18
CA ARG A 35 -45.51 2.85 -38.96
C ARG A 35 -44.43 2.55 -37.93
N LEU A 36 -44.09 1.28 -37.74
CA LEU A 36 -43.01 0.84 -36.85
C LEU A 36 -41.65 1.37 -37.33
N GLN A 37 -41.37 1.30 -38.64
CA GLN A 37 -40.15 1.87 -39.23
C GLN A 37 -40.05 3.39 -39.04
N LYS A 38 -41.16 4.12 -39.17
CA LYS A 38 -41.20 5.58 -39.02
C LYS A 38 -41.34 6.05 -37.57
N ARG A 39 -41.50 5.14 -36.60
CA ARG A 39 -41.68 5.47 -35.19
C ARG A 39 -40.37 6.01 -34.63
N ARG A 40 -40.31 7.32 -34.39
CA ARG A 40 -39.21 7.95 -33.64
C ARG A 40 -39.37 7.66 -32.14
N GLY A 41 -38.32 7.15 -31.49
CA GLY A 41 -38.26 6.97 -30.03
C GLY A 41 -38.75 5.62 -29.47
N GLY A 42 -38.75 4.53 -30.27
CA GLY A 42 -39.01 3.16 -29.79
C GLY A 42 -37.74 2.29 -29.79
N PHE A 43 -37.73 1.24 -28.96
CA PHE A 43 -36.61 0.33 -28.64
C PHE A 43 -36.01 -0.45 -29.83
N TYR A 44 -36.51 -0.28 -31.05
CA TYR A 44 -36.15 -1.08 -32.21
C TYR A 44 -35.98 -0.19 -33.45
N SER A 45 -34.96 0.67 -33.44
CA SER A 45 -34.38 1.07 -34.72
C SER A 45 -33.55 -0.12 -35.23
N PRO A 46 -33.65 -0.54 -36.50
CA PRO A 46 -32.73 -1.54 -37.05
C PRO A 46 -31.26 -1.07 -37.00
N ASN A 47 -31.02 0.23 -36.79
CA ASN A 47 -29.71 0.83 -36.57
C ASN A 47 -29.50 1.26 -35.10
N CYS A 48 -30.16 0.61 -34.14
CA CYS A 48 -29.93 0.90 -32.73
C CYS A 48 -28.48 0.55 -32.36
N VAL A 49 -27.80 1.50 -31.73
CA VAL A 49 -26.48 1.27 -31.12
C VAL A 49 -26.65 0.10 -30.13
N PRO A 50 -25.86 -0.99 -30.24
CA PRO A 50 -26.03 -2.21 -29.44
C PRO A 50 -26.05 -1.97 -27.93
N ASN A 51 -25.45 -0.86 -27.47
CA ASN A 51 -25.55 -0.34 -26.13
C ASN A 51 -25.16 1.15 -26.14
N PRO A 52 -26.04 2.10 -25.80
CA PRO A 52 -25.70 3.53 -25.79
C PRO A 52 -24.67 3.91 -24.71
N VAL A 53 -24.39 3.01 -23.76
CA VAL A 53 -23.39 3.18 -22.70
C VAL A 53 -22.03 2.59 -23.09
N ALA A 54 -21.99 1.68 -24.07
CA ALA A 54 -20.73 1.11 -24.52
C ALA A 54 -19.97 2.13 -25.37
N ALA A 55 -18.72 2.39 -24.98
CA ALA A 55 -17.82 3.19 -25.79
C ALA A 55 -17.52 2.46 -27.10
N VAL A 56 -17.50 3.20 -28.21
CA VAL A 56 -17.11 2.69 -29.53
C VAL A 56 -15.60 2.46 -29.54
N GLU A 57 -15.11 1.36 -30.14
CA GLU A 57 -13.68 0.99 -30.12
C GLU A 57 -12.71 2.09 -30.58
N ALA A 58 -13.15 2.91 -31.54
CA ALA A 58 -12.38 4.05 -32.06
C ALA A 58 -12.40 5.29 -31.15
N SER A 59 -13.19 5.29 -30.07
CA SER A 59 -13.30 6.41 -29.15
C SER A 59 -12.21 6.35 -28.08
N SER A 60 -11.77 7.51 -27.60
CA SER A 60 -10.84 7.62 -26.47
C SER A 60 -11.41 7.08 -25.14
N GLN A 61 -12.72 6.83 -25.08
CA GLN A 61 -13.39 6.26 -23.92
C GLN A 61 -13.41 4.73 -23.94
N PHE A 62 -12.98 4.11 -25.04
CA PHE A 62 -12.89 2.66 -25.13
C PHE A 62 -11.66 2.15 -24.41
N ALA A 63 -11.89 1.17 -23.55
CA ALA A 63 -10.86 0.41 -22.88
C ALA A 63 -11.29 -1.05 -22.92
N THR A 64 -10.36 -1.96 -23.22
CA THR A 64 -10.66 -3.38 -23.23
C THR A 64 -10.95 -3.87 -21.81
N GLU A 65 -11.63 -4.99 -21.65
CA GLU A 65 -11.84 -5.59 -20.32
C GLU A 65 -10.51 -5.92 -19.62
N ALA A 66 -9.46 -6.22 -20.38
CA ALA A 66 -8.12 -6.45 -19.84
C ALA A 66 -7.50 -5.17 -19.28
N ASP A 67 -7.77 -4.02 -19.90
CA ASP A 67 -7.29 -2.72 -19.43
C ASP A 67 -8.15 -2.17 -18.28
N ARG A 68 -9.44 -2.52 -18.25
CA ARG A 68 -10.38 -2.11 -17.21
C ARG A 68 -10.21 -2.86 -15.91
N PHE A 69 -9.85 -4.14 -15.98
CA PHE A 69 -9.78 -5.02 -14.83
C PHE A 69 -8.40 -5.67 -14.75
N ASN A 70 -7.72 -5.51 -13.61
CA ASN A 70 -6.54 -6.30 -13.30
C ASN A 70 -6.94 -7.78 -13.26
N ARG A 71 -6.59 -8.52 -14.32
CA ARG A 71 -6.95 -9.94 -14.47
C ARG A 71 -6.16 -10.86 -13.53
N ASP A 72 -5.06 -10.36 -12.95
CA ASP A 72 -4.19 -11.14 -12.06
C ASP A 72 -4.32 -10.70 -10.60
N PHE A 73 -5.53 -10.85 -10.06
CA PHE A 73 -5.80 -10.59 -8.64
C PHE A 73 -4.95 -11.47 -7.71
N ALA A 74 -4.63 -12.69 -8.16
CA ALA A 74 -3.82 -13.63 -7.39
C ALA A 74 -2.41 -13.09 -7.16
N ARG A 75 -1.80 -12.49 -8.18
CA ARG A 75 -0.49 -11.84 -8.06
C ARG A 75 -0.53 -10.62 -7.15
N ASP A 76 -1.52 -9.73 -7.30
CA ASP A 76 -1.64 -8.53 -6.44
C ASP A 76 -1.77 -8.93 -4.96
N GLU A 77 -2.54 -9.99 -4.69
CA GLU A 77 -2.73 -10.54 -3.34
C GLU A 77 -1.44 -11.13 -2.77
N TYR A 78 -0.72 -11.90 -3.60
CA TYR A 78 0.58 -12.46 -3.25
C TYR A 78 1.62 -11.37 -2.95
N GLU A 79 1.75 -10.37 -3.81
CA GLU A 79 2.69 -9.26 -3.62
C GLU A 79 2.37 -8.50 -2.32
N ARG A 80 1.09 -8.28 -2.02
CA ARG A 80 0.67 -7.68 -0.74
C ARG A 80 1.06 -8.53 0.47
N ARG A 81 0.89 -9.86 0.41
CA ARG A 81 1.31 -10.77 1.50
C ARG A 81 2.82 -10.74 1.70
N VAL A 82 3.58 -10.79 0.61
CA VAL A 82 5.05 -10.75 0.65
C VAL A 82 5.54 -9.43 1.24
N ALA A 83 4.99 -8.29 0.80
CA ALA A 83 5.34 -6.98 1.34
C ALA A 83 5.08 -6.88 2.85
N LYS A 84 3.94 -7.41 3.31
CA LYS A 84 3.63 -7.46 4.75
C LYS A 84 4.63 -8.32 5.52
N LYS A 85 4.96 -9.50 5.00
CA LYS A 85 5.94 -10.40 5.61
C LYS A 85 7.32 -9.74 5.72
N MET A 86 7.79 -9.13 4.63
CA MET A 86 9.08 -8.42 4.60
C MET A 86 9.12 -7.28 5.62
N ALA A 87 8.06 -6.48 5.71
CA ALA A 87 7.99 -5.39 6.68
C ALA A 87 8.01 -5.90 8.15
N GLU A 88 7.33 -7.01 8.42
CA GLU A 88 7.36 -7.64 9.75
C GLU A 88 8.74 -8.20 10.09
N GLU A 89 9.39 -8.87 9.14
CA GLU A 89 10.75 -9.41 9.29
C GLU A 89 11.78 -8.31 9.55
N GLU A 90 11.71 -7.22 8.78
CA GLU A 90 12.59 -6.06 8.94
C GLU A 90 12.39 -5.39 10.31
N ARG A 91 11.13 -5.25 10.75
CA ARG A 91 10.81 -4.71 12.08
C ARG A 91 11.39 -5.59 13.19
N LEU A 92 11.29 -6.91 13.07
CA LEU A 92 11.84 -7.84 14.06
C LEU A 92 13.37 -7.83 14.03
N ALA A 93 13.99 -7.75 12.85
CA ALA A 93 15.44 -7.65 12.70
C ALA A 93 15.99 -6.39 13.40
N ARG A 94 15.35 -5.23 13.16
CA ARG A 94 15.69 -3.97 13.85
C ARG A 94 15.59 -4.11 15.37
N LYS A 95 14.48 -4.63 15.89
CA LYS A 95 14.32 -4.86 17.33
C LYS A 95 15.41 -5.77 17.92
N ARG A 96 15.78 -6.83 17.21
CA ARG A 96 16.86 -7.73 17.66
C ARG A 96 18.21 -7.00 17.69
N TYR A 97 18.48 -6.18 16.67
CA TYR A 97 19.68 -5.38 16.60
C TYR A 97 19.75 -4.36 17.74
N ASP A 98 18.67 -3.61 18.00
CA ASP A 98 18.61 -2.63 19.09
C ASP A 98 18.85 -3.27 20.46
N VAL A 99 18.31 -4.47 20.70
CA VAL A 99 18.54 -5.21 21.94
C VAL A 99 19.98 -5.68 22.04
N TYR A 100 20.55 -6.17 20.94
CA TYR A 100 21.94 -6.57 20.89
C TYR A 100 22.89 -5.40 21.17
N GLU A 101 22.67 -4.22 20.58
CA GLU A 101 23.49 -3.04 20.83
C GLU A 101 23.43 -2.61 22.30
N ARG A 102 22.22 -2.53 22.88
CA ARG A 102 22.08 -2.18 24.30
C ARG A 102 22.79 -3.16 25.23
N GLU A 103 22.71 -4.44 24.92
CA GLU A 103 23.36 -5.46 25.73
C GLU A 103 24.88 -5.38 25.57
N LYS A 104 25.37 -5.17 24.35
CA LYS A 104 26.79 -4.93 24.10
C LYS A 104 27.30 -3.71 24.87
N ASP A 105 26.62 -2.58 24.80
CA ASP A 105 26.99 -1.37 25.54
C ASP A 105 27.02 -1.63 27.05
N ARG A 106 26.05 -2.39 27.56
CA ARG A 106 26.02 -2.82 28.96
C ARG A 106 27.26 -3.64 29.32
N TRP A 107 27.64 -4.63 28.52
CA TRP A 107 28.86 -5.42 28.76
C TRP A 107 30.12 -4.56 28.68
N ASP A 108 30.24 -3.72 27.65
CA ASP A 108 31.39 -2.83 27.47
C ASP A 108 31.56 -1.90 28.68
N THR A 109 30.46 -1.37 29.25
CA THR A 109 30.52 -0.56 30.48
C THR A 109 30.90 -1.36 31.73
N MET A 110 30.47 -2.62 31.83
CA MET A 110 30.85 -3.50 32.95
C MET A 110 32.33 -3.87 32.89
N ASP A 111 32.82 -4.22 31.70
CA ASP A 111 34.21 -4.59 31.47
C ASP A 111 35.14 -3.38 31.74
N ALA A 112 34.78 -2.20 31.23
CA ALA A 112 35.52 -0.97 31.54
C ALA A 112 35.53 -0.65 33.04
N GLY A 113 34.41 -0.90 33.74
CA GLY A 113 34.34 -0.77 35.19
C GLY A 113 35.24 -1.76 35.92
N TYR A 114 35.24 -3.02 35.49
CA TYR A 114 36.08 -4.07 36.04
C TYR A 114 37.57 -3.75 35.85
N GLU A 115 38.00 -3.38 34.64
CA GLU A 115 39.38 -2.97 34.34
C GLU A 115 39.85 -1.79 35.20
N GLN A 116 38.99 -0.79 35.42
CA GLN A 116 39.30 0.33 36.31
C GLN A 116 39.50 -0.12 37.76
N THR A 117 38.68 -1.06 38.25
CA THR A 117 38.85 -1.58 39.61
C THR A 117 40.10 -2.44 39.73
N GLU A 118 40.42 -3.29 38.75
CA GLU A 118 41.65 -4.08 38.75
C GLU A 118 42.89 -3.18 38.72
N THR A 119 42.93 -2.20 37.83
CA THR A 119 44.05 -1.25 37.73
C THR A 119 44.22 -0.43 39.00
N ALA A 120 43.13 0.00 39.65
CA ALA A 120 43.18 0.65 40.96
C ALA A 120 43.71 -0.30 42.05
N ASN A 121 43.26 -1.55 42.09
CA ASN A 121 43.72 -2.57 43.04
C ASN A 121 45.21 -2.87 42.86
N LEU A 122 45.66 -3.11 41.62
CA LEU A 122 47.07 -3.28 41.27
C LEU A 122 47.89 -2.04 41.64
N GLY A 123 47.34 -0.84 41.43
CA GLY A 123 47.96 0.42 41.87
C GLY A 123 48.11 0.50 43.39
N CYS A 124 47.15 -0.02 44.17
CA CYS A 124 47.26 -0.09 45.63
C CYS A 124 48.25 -1.13 46.13
N THR A 125 48.36 -2.30 45.47
CA THR A 125 49.31 -3.36 45.86
C THR A 125 50.75 -3.02 45.46
N THR A 126 50.96 -2.33 44.34
CA THR A 126 52.29 -1.99 43.82
C THR A 126 52.87 -0.69 44.39
N ARG A 127 52.03 0.21 44.94
CA ARG A 127 52.53 1.41 45.60
C ARG A 127 53.25 1.01 46.89
N PRO A 128 54.50 1.44 47.10
CA PRO A 128 55.15 1.24 48.38
C PRO A 128 54.35 1.99 49.45
N ILE A 129 53.70 1.24 50.34
CA ILE A 129 53.05 1.81 51.53
C ILE A 129 54.12 2.58 52.27
N HIS A 130 53.92 3.90 52.39
CA HIS A 130 54.86 4.75 53.10
C HIS A 130 54.99 4.22 54.53
N LYS A 131 56.21 3.83 54.92
CA LYS A 131 56.52 3.11 56.17
C LYS A 131 56.04 3.82 57.44
N ASN A 132 55.69 5.10 57.33
CA ASN A 132 55.26 5.92 58.46
C ASN A 132 53.80 5.66 58.86
N ASN A 133 53.03 4.86 58.11
CA ASN A 133 51.64 4.50 58.47
C ASN A 133 51.38 2.98 58.53
N SER A 134 52.43 2.16 58.49
CA SER A 134 52.33 0.74 58.83
C SER A 134 52.63 0.58 60.31
N GLY A 135 51.59 0.40 61.14
CA GLY A 135 51.80 -0.10 62.50
C GLY A 135 52.55 -1.43 62.42
N GLY A 136 53.72 -1.51 63.08
CA GLY A 136 54.66 -2.63 62.97
C GLY A 136 54.11 -3.97 63.44
N GLU A 137 52.96 -3.98 64.13
CA GLU A 137 52.28 -5.18 64.59
C GLU A 137 51.52 -5.89 63.45
N PRO A 138 51.61 -7.23 63.32
CA PRO A 138 50.84 -8.01 62.34
C PRO A 138 49.36 -8.19 62.74
N VAL A 139 48.81 -7.32 63.59
CA VAL A 139 47.44 -7.41 64.12
C VAL A 139 46.62 -6.20 63.68
N HIS A 140 45.36 -6.42 63.31
CA HIS A 140 44.36 -5.38 63.09
C HIS A 140 43.83 -4.86 64.43
N ILE A 141 44.06 -3.58 64.74
CA ILE A 141 43.68 -2.97 66.04
C ILE A 141 42.18 -2.98 66.37
N LEU A 142 41.31 -3.05 65.36
CA LEU A 142 39.84 -3.02 65.53
C LEU A 142 39.25 -4.41 65.67
N THR A 143 39.75 -5.37 64.88
CA THR A 143 39.23 -6.74 64.84
C THR A 143 40.06 -7.71 65.69
N MET A 144 41.24 -7.28 66.15
CA MET A 144 42.25 -8.08 66.85
C MET A 144 42.68 -9.35 66.09
N LYS A 145 42.39 -9.42 64.79
CA LYS A 145 42.78 -10.53 63.91
C LYS A 145 44.15 -10.25 63.31
N TYR A 146 44.90 -11.30 63.03
CA TYR A 146 46.11 -11.19 62.22
C TYR A 146 45.78 -10.68 60.82
N LYS A 147 46.71 -9.94 60.23
CA LYS A 147 46.61 -9.43 58.86
C LYS A 147 46.81 -10.58 57.88
N ASP A 148 46.07 -10.57 56.76
CA ASP A 148 46.23 -11.54 55.67
C ASP A 148 47.49 -11.21 54.83
N ASN A 149 48.66 -11.23 55.47
CA ASN A 149 49.97 -11.05 54.85
C ASN A 149 50.94 -12.13 55.34
N GLU A 150 52.06 -12.33 54.64
CA GLU A 150 53.06 -13.37 54.97
C GLU A 150 53.51 -13.31 56.45
N ALA A 151 53.61 -12.11 57.03
CA ALA A 151 53.99 -11.92 58.43
C ALA A 151 52.89 -12.30 59.44
N GLY A 152 51.62 -12.30 59.06
CA GLY A 152 50.49 -12.71 59.90
C GLY A 152 50.13 -14.18 59.75
N SER A 153 50.54 -14.84 58.65
CA SER A 153 50.33 -16.29 58.45
C SER A 153 51.31 -17.18 59.22
N ASP A 154 52.44 -16.61 59.67
CA ASP A 154 53.50 -17.31 60.43
C ASP A 154 53.29 -17.28 61.96
N LEU A 155 52.16 -16.75 62.45
CA LEU A 155 51.79 -16.60 63.88
C LEU A 155 50.41 -17.22 64.19
#